data_AF-H2ZIE1-F1
#
_entry.id   AF-H2ZIE1-F1
#
_cell.length_a   1.000
_cell.length_b   1.000
_cell.length_c   1.000
_cell.angle_alpha   90.00
_cell.angle_beta   90.00
_cell.angle_gamma   90.00
#
_symmetry.space_group_name_H-M   'P 1'
#
loop_
_entity.id
_entity.type
_entity.pdbx_description
1 polymer ?
#
loop_
_entity_poly.entity_id
_entity_poly.type
_entity_poly.pdbx_seq_one_letter_code
_entity_poly.pdbx_strand_id
1 'polypeptide(L)'
;MKTDWLNRQISTLTSMHSRAETELRERHQQNLDLELRKYRRRALLARHNHEQDLLREELNMKQKHREREHEVLLSQHDSTQALEYKHLHAIQEQRMEHLRSQHQTELSNQVEYSQRRENELKRKHLTAMRQQPKSLKSKESQIKKQYQETAKVQEKQYRAWKNHVLESVPKKEQKEVLRRMKDERMRKLAILSEQYDRSITELNQKQTGKLSDSQEKERNQLKVQLQQELELLTAYQSKVKKVTESQHERELKDLEQKVSLRRAMLEQRMEEETVQLETERSDRIRGLLEQQCHEIEVFDQESLRMGFSTVVITNYGDQVYDPHGQGDAGKHPPQHPLHVSASTSVLPSGSASGFSQNLPRSSSGSNIRGGSMNTQQNDPSMHPTMPYAHRSARANS
;
A
#
# COMPACT_ATOMS: atom_id res chain seq x y z
N MET A 1 -125.23 -10.69 26.50
CA MET A 1 -124.55 -11.99 26.29
C MET A 1 -123.84 -12.10 24.94
N LYS A 2 -124.52 -12.04 23.78
CA LYS A 2 -123.85 -12.14 22.45
C LYS A 2 -122.96 -10.91 22.13
N THR A 3 -123.41 -9.72 22.52
CA THR A 3 -122.69 -8.44 22.39
C THR A 3 -121.44 -8.37 23.28
N ASP A 4 -121.51 -8.87 24.51
CA ASP A 4 -120.39 -8.88 25.46
C ASP A 4 -119.28 -9.86 25.02
N TRP A 5 -119.67 -11.00 24.46
CA TRP A 5 -118.74 -11.96 23.86
C TRP A 5 -118.05 -11.39 22.61
N LEU A 6 -118.80 -10.72 21.72
CA LEU A 6 -118.26 -10.04 20.54
C LEU A 6 -117.29 -8.91 20.92
N ASN A 7 -117.62 -8.07 21.91
CA ASN A 7 -116.74 -7.00 22.38
C ASN A 7 -115.47 -7.53 23.03
N ARG A 8 -115.55 -8.63 23.77
CA ARG A 8 -114.38 -9.31 24.34
C ARG A 8 -113.49 -9.90 23.25
N GLN A 9 -114.07 -10.51 22.23
CA GLN A 9 -113.35 -11.06 21.09
C GLN A 9 -112.69 -9.97 20.23
N ILE A 10 -113.37 -8.85 19.98
CA ILE A 10 -112.81 -7.68 19.29
C ILE A 10 -111.65 -7.11 20.09
N SER A 11 -111.78 -6.95 21.42
CA SER A 11 -110.69 -6.50 22.29
C SER A 11 -109.48 -7.45 22.25
N THR A 12 -109.71 -8.77 22.26
CA THR A 12 -108.65 -9.77 22.09
C THR A 12 -107.97 -9.67 20.74
N LEU A 13 -108.71 -9.55 19.63
CA LEU A 13 -108.14 -9.41 18.28
C LEU A 13 -107.38 -8.10 18.10
N THR A 14 -107.90 -6.98 18.62
CA THR A 14 -107.22 -5.68 18.60
C THR A 14 -105.95 -5.70 19.46
N SER A 15 -105.99 -6.35 20.63
CA SER A 15 -104.81 -6.58 21.47
C SER A 15 -103.78 -7.45 20.77
N MET A 16 -104.19 -8.54 20.11
CA MET A 16 -103.31 -9.39 19.31
C MET A 16 -102.71 -8.65 18.11
N HIS A 17 -103.50 -7.83 17.41
CA HIS A 17 -103.04 -7.03 16.28
C HIS A 17 -102.05 -5.95 16.73
N SER A 18 -102.37 -5.19 17.77
CA SER A 18 -101.46 -4.21 18.38
C SER A 18 -100.16 -4.86 18.83
N ARG A 19 -100.22 -6.05 19.43
CA ARG A 19 -99.04 -6.82 19.85
C ARG A 19 -98.22 -7.30 18.63
N ALA A 20 -98.86 -7.78 17.58
CA ALA A 20 -98.18 -8.19 16.35
C ALA A 20 -97.50 -7.00 15.66
N GLU A 21 -98.13 -5.82 15.63
CA GLU A 21 -97.51 -4.62 15.10
C GLU A 21 -96.34 -4.13 15.96
N THR A 22 -96.42 -4.18 17.29
CA THR A 22 -95.28 -3.83 18.16
C THR A 22 -94.14 -4.82 17.98
N GLU A 23 -94.42 -6.13 17.94
CA GLU A 23 -93.40 -7.16 17.69
C GLU A 23 -92.73 -6.98 16.32
N LEU A 24 -93.47 -6.60 15.28
CA LEU A 24 -92.90 -6.32 13.96
C LEU A 24 -92.01 -5.07 13.96
N ARG A 25 -92.45 -3.99 14.62
CA ARG A 25 -91.65 -2.76 14.77
C ARG A 25 -90.37 -3.03 15.56
N GLU A 26 -90.46 -3.78 16.65
CA GLU A 26 -89.30 -4.19 17.46
C GLU A 26 -88.32 -5.06 16.65
N ARG A 27 -88.80 -6.01 15.85
CA ARG A 27 -87.96 -6.82 14.95
C ARG A 27 -87.26 -5.98 13.89
N HIS A 28 -87.99 -5.05 13.24
CA HIS A 28 -87.38 -4.15 12.26
C HIS A 28 -86.31 -3.26 12.90
N GLN A 29 -86.56 -2.75 14.10
CA GLN A 29 -85.58 -1.93 14.81
C GLN A 29 -84.34 -2.73 15.22
N GLN A 30 -84.51 -3.95 15.75
CA GLN A 30 -83.40 -4.86 16.06
C GLN A 30 -82.56 -5.20 14.83
N ASN A 31 -83.19 -5.36 13.67
CA ASN A 31 -82.50 -5.62 12.40
C ASN A 31 -81.66 -4.40 11.96
N LEU A 32 -82.26 -3.20 11.99
CA LEU A 32 -81.53 -1.96 11.68
C LEU A 32 -80.34 -1.73 12.62
N ASP A 33 -80.53 -1.96 13.92
CA ASP A 33 -79.46 -1.82 14.92
C ASP A 33 -78.34 -2.85 14.70
N LEU A 34 -78.69 -4.08 14.30
CA LEU A 34 -77.72 -5.12 13.94
C LEU A 34 -76.92 -4.75 12.68
N GLU A 35 -77.57 -4.28 11.63
CA GLU A 35 -76.90 -3.85 10.39
C GLU A 35 -75.99 -2.65 10.61
N LEU A 36 -76.44 -1.68 11.42
CA LEU A 36 -75.60 -0.57 11.85
C LEU A 36 -74.38 -1.07 12.62
N ARG A 37 -74.53 -2.09 13.48
CA ARG A 37 -73.40 -2.68 14.20
C ARG A 37 -72.42 -3.40 13.29
N LYS A 38 -72.91 -4.19 12.32
CA LYS A 38 -72.07 -4.80 11.27
C LYS A 38 -71.31 -3.76 10.45
N TYR A 39 -71.97 -2.67 10.07
CA TYR A 39 -71.34 -1.56 9.37
C TYR A 39 -70.23 -0.92 10.21
N ARG A 40 -70.48 -0.64 11.50
CA ARG A 40 -69.46 -0.10 12.41
C ARG A 40 -68.27 -1.02 12.58
N ARG A 41 -68.47 -2.34 12.66
CA ARG A 41 -67.37 -3.33 12.72
C ARG A 41 -66.52 -3.31 11.44
N ARG A 42 -67.18 -3.27 10.27
CA ARG A 42 -66.48 -3.14 8.97
C ARG A 42 -65.66 -1.86 8.89
N ALA A 43 -66.21 -0.74 9.32
CA ALA A 43 -65.51 0.55 9.34
C ALA A 43 -64.31 0.52 10.31
N LEU A 44 -64.45 -0.09 11.48
CA LEU A 44 -63.35 -0.28 12.44
C LEU A 44 -62.18 -1.07 11.82
N LEU A 45 -62.48 -2.21 11.19
CA LEU A 45 -61.46 -3.06 10.59
C LEU A 45 -60.82 -2.42 9.35
N ALA A 46 -61.60 -1.69 8.56
CA ALA A 46 -61.06 -0.88 7.46
C ALA A 46 -60.08 0.19 7.99
N ARG A 47 -60.40 0.84 9.11
CA ARG A 47 -59.48 1.77 9.78
C ARG A 47 -58.22 1.07 10.25
N HIS A 48 -58.34 -0.08 10.92
CA HIS A 48 -57.20 -0.88 11.38
C HIS A 48 -56.27 -1.29 10.24
N ASN A 49 -56.81 -1.71 9.10
CA ASN A 49 -56.02 -2.04 7.92
C ASN A 49 -55.26 -0.82 7.40
N HIS A 50 -55.92 0.34 7.33
CA HIS A 50 -55.27 1.57 6.89
C HIS A 50 -54.13 2.00 7.83
N GLU A 51 -54.34 1.88 9.14
CA GLU A 51 -53.29 2.13 10.16
C GLU A 51 -52.09 1.18 9.98
N GLN A 52 -52.33 -0.10 9.71
CA GLN A 52 -51.26 -1.07 9.44
C GLN A 52 -50.47 -0.72 8.17
N ASP A 53 -51.15 -0.31 7.10
CA ASP A 53 -50.50 0.07 5.85
C ASP A 53 -49.65 1.33 6.02
N LEU A 54 -50.17 2.36 6.70
CA LEU A 54 -49.42 3.56 7.03
C LEU A 54 -48.19 3.24 7.87
N LEU A 55 -48.32 2.38 8.89
CA LEU A 55 -47.21 1.96 9.72
C LEU A 55 -46.15 1.20 8.91
N ARG A 56 -46.56 0.31 8.00
CA ARG A 56 -45.64 -0.41 7.10
C ARG A 56 -44.86 0.55 6.21
N GLU A 57 -45.54 1.54 5.62
CA GLU A 57 -44.90 2.56 4.79
C GLU A 57 -43.91 3.39 5.59
N GLU A 58 -44.28 3.87 6.78
CA GLU A 58 -43.40 4.62 7.67
C GLU A 58 -42.13 3.83 8.03
N LEU A 59 -42.29 2.58 8.47
CA LEU A 59 -41.18 1.70 8.86
C LEU A 59 -40.27 1.39 7.67
N ASN A 60 -40.83 1.14 6.48
CA ASN A 60 -40.06 0.92 5.25
C ASN A 60 -39.28 2.17 4.84
N MET A 61 -39.87 3.36 5.00
CA MET A 61 -39.17 4.61 4.72
C MET A 61 -38.02 4.85 5.69
N LYS A 62 -38.23 4.55 6.99
CA LYS A 62 -37.19 4.62 8.01
C LYS A 62 -36.02 3.67 7.73
N GLN A 63 -36.32 2.43 7.32
CA GLN A 63 -35.31 1.44 6.92
C GLN A 63 -34.49 1.91 5.72
N LYS A 64 -35.15 2.36 4.64
CA LYS A 64 -34.48 2.92 3.47
C LYS A 64 -33.63 4.14 3.79
N HIS A 65 -34.04 4.96 4.77
CA HIS A 65 -33.24 6.10 5.18
C HIS A 65 -31.95 5.64 5.85
N ARG A 66 -32.04 4.69 6.79
CA ARG A 66 -30.89 4.10 7.49
C ARG A 66 -29.91 3.41 6.53
N GLU A 67 -30.42 2.66 5.56
CA GLU A 67 -29.60 2.03 4.51
C GLU A 67 -28.77 3.06 3.73
N ARG A 68 -29.38 4.20 3.35
CA ARG A 68 -28.66 5.29 2.67
C ARG A 68 -27.62 5.96 3.54
N GLU A 69 -27.89 6.13 4.84
CA GLU A 69 -26.90 6.66 5.78
C GLU A 69 -25.68 5.73 5.86
N HIS A 70 -25.90 4.42 5.94
CA HIS A 70 -24.85 3.41 5.91
C HIS A 70 -24.04 3.43 4.61
N GLU A 71 -24.70 3.54 3.45
CA GLU A 71 -24.04 3.70 2.14
C GLU A 71 -23.11 4.92 2.10
N VAL A 72 -23.56 6.06 2.62
CA VAL A 72 -22.76 7.29 2.67
C VAL A 72 -21.55 7.11 3.58
N LEU A 73 -21.72 6.49 4.75
CA LEU A 73 -20.61 6.24 5.69
C LEU A 73 -19.56 5.31 5.07
N LEU A 74 -19.98 4.25 4.37
CA LEU A 74 -19.07 3.35 3.65
C LEU A 74 -18.33 4.09 2.52
N SER A 75 -19.03 4.91 1.74
CA SER A 75 -18.40 5.70 0.68
C SER A 75 -17.37 6.69 1.24
N GLN A 76 -17.68 7.37 2.36
CA GLN A 76 -16.74 8.26 3.04
C GLN A 76 -15.52 7.51 3.57
N HIS A 77 -15.73 6.33 4.16
CA HIS A 77 -14.65 5.46 4.61
C HIS A 77 -13.72 5.10 3.45
N ASP A 78 -14.27 4.62 2.33
CA ASP A 78 -13.48 4.17 1.18
C ASP A 78 -12.72 5.33 0.52
N SER A 79 -13.33 6.51 0.43
CA SER A 79 -12.66 7.73 -0.04
C SER A 79 -11.51 8.14 0.87
N THR A 80 -11.71 8.08 2.19
CA THR A 80 -10.68 8.43 3.18
C THR A 80 -9.52 7.44 3.12
N GLN A 81 -9.82 6.15 3.13
CA GLN A 81 -8.86 5.07 2.97
C GLN A 81 -8.01 5.28 1.70
N ALA A 82 -8.65 5.54 0.56
CA ALA A 82 -7.94 5.75 -0.70
C ALA A 82 -6.97 6.95 -0.64
N LEU A 83 -7.34 8.03 0.04
CA LEU A 83 -6.46 9.19 0.24
C LEU A 83 -5.28 8.85 1.16
N GLU A 84 -5.51 8.12 2.25
CA GLU A 84 -4.45 7.70 3.18
C GLU A 84 -3.40 6.83 2.47
N TYR A 85 -3.82 5.84 1.66
CA TYR A 85 -2.89 5.01 0.88
C TYR A 85 -2.15 5.82 -0.19
N LYS A 86 -2.83 6.73 -0.90
CA LYS A 86 -2.19 7.61 -1.88
C LYS A 86 -1.12 8.49 -1.24
N HIS A 87 -1.41 9.03 -0.06
CA HIS A 87 -0.48 9.87 0.68
C HIS A 87 0.74 9.08 1.15
N LEU A 88 0.54 7.89 1.74
CA LEU A 88 1.64 7.02 2.14
C LEU A 88 2.52 6.65 0.94
N HIS A 89 1.91 6.23 -0.17
CA HIS A 89 2.62 5.90 -1.40
C HIS A 89 3.44 7.10 -1.93
N ALA A 90 2.86 8.30 -1.96
CA ALA A 90 3.57 9.50 -2.41
C ALA A 90 4.81 9.80 -1.56
N ILE A 91 4.71 9.66 -0.24
CA ILE A 91 5.85 9.83 0.69
C ILE A 91 6.92 8.77 0.42
N GLN A 92 6.52 7.50 0.28
CA GLN A 92 7.44 6.39 0.03
C GLN A 92 8.17 6.55 -1.31
N GLU A 93 7.46 6.94 -2.36
CA GLU A 93 8.06 7.26 -3.68
C GLU A 93 9.07 8.39 -3.58
N GLN A 94 8.74 9.49 -2.91
CA GLN A 94 9.67 10.61 -2.71
C GLN A 94 10.93 10.18 -1.94
N ARG A 95 10.79 9.33 -0.90
CA ARG A 95 11.93 8.78 -0.17
C ARG A 95 12.80 7.88 -1.05
N MET A 96 12.20 7.02 -1.89
CA MET A 96 12.95 6.17 -2.81
C MET A 96 13.65 6.96 -3.92
N GLU A 97 13.01 8.01 -4.44
CA GLU A 97 13.61 8.89 -5.44
C GLU A 97 14.81 9.63 -4.84
N HIS A 98 14.66 10.18 -3.63
CA HIS A 98 15.75 10.83 -2.93
C HIS A 98 16.91 9.85 -2.68
N LEU A 99 16.62 8.63 -2.21
CA LEU A 99 17.62 7.60 -1.98
C LEU A 99 18.35 7.22 -3.29
N ARG A 100 17.61 7.07 -4.40
CA ARG A 100 18.19 6.79 -5.71
C ARG A 100 19.11 7.91 -6.18
N SER A 101 18.69 9.16 -6.04
CA SER A 101 19.50 10.33 -6.37
C SER A 101 20.76 10.42 -5.50
N GLN A 102 20.65 10.12 -4.21
CA GLN A 102 21.78 10.06 -3.30
C GLN A 102 22.78 8.98 -3.73
N HIS A 103 22.32 7.75 -3.94
CA HIS A 103 23.17 6.64 -4.37
C HIS A 103 23.88 6.94 -5.70
N GLN A 104 23.16 7.55 -6.65
CA GLN A 104 23.73 7.96 -7.93
C GLN A 104 24.85 9.00 -7.76
N THR A 105 24.64 9.97 -6.86
CA THR A 105 25.65 11.00 -6.56
C THR A 105 26.88 10.40 -5.89
N GLU A 106 26.69 9.50 -4.92
CA GLU A 106 27.78 8.78 -4.25
C GLU A 106 28.62 7.95 -5.24
N LEU A 107 27.96 7.23 -6.17
CA LEU A 107 28.63 6.47 -7.22
C LEU A 107 29.40 7.38 -8.17
N SER A 108 28.82 8.49 -8.61
CA SER A 108 29.50 9.49 -9.44
C SER A 108 30.76 10.01 -8.75
N ASN A 109 30.63 10.38 -7.47
CA ASN A 109 31.75 10.85 -6.65
C ASN A 109 32.85 9.78 -6.51
N GLN A 110 32.48 8.51 -6.34
CA GLN A 110 33.45 7.40 -6.23
C GLN A 110 34.19 7.17 -7.54
N VAL A 111 33.52 7.28 -8.69
CA VAL A 111 34.14 7.19 -10.02
C VAL A 111 35.12 8.34 -10.23
N GLU A 112 34.72 9.57 -9.93
CA GLU A 112 35.58 10.75 -10.05
C GLU A 112 36.79 10.68 -9.10
N TYR A 113 36.60 10.24 -7.86
CA TYR A 113 37.67 10.01 -6.91
C TYR A 113 38.66 8.96 -7.42
N SER A 114 38.17 7.82 -7.90
CA SER A 114 38.98 6.75 -8.48
C SER A 114 39.83 7.27 -9.64
N GLN A 115 39.21 8.03 -10.55
CA GLN A 115 39.89 8.62 -11.70
C GLN A 115 40.99 9.61 -11.28
N ARG A 116 40.73 10.44 -10.26
CA ARG A 116 41.72 11.37 -9.69
C ARG A 116 42.92 10.60 -9.10
N ARG A 117 42.67 9.56 -8.31
CA ARG A 117 43.72 8.73 -7.70
C ARG A 117 44.59 8.03 -8.73
N GLU A 118 43.99 7.48 -9.78
CA GLU A 118 44.74 6.90 -10.90
C GLU A 118 45.62 7.95 -11.60
N ASN A 119 45.10 9.15 -11.83
CA ASN A 119 45.83 10.22 -12.50
C ASN A 119 46.98 10.75 -11.64
N GLU A 120 46.79 10.87 -10.32
CA GLU A 120 47.86 11.18 -9.37
C GLU A 120 48.99 10.13 -9.44
N LEU A 121 48.64 8.84 -9.49
CA LEU A 121 49.62 7.77 -9.60
C LEU A 121 50.36 7.81 -10.93
N LYS A 122 49.65 8.01 -12.05
CA LYS A 122 50.25 8.20 -13.39
C LYS A 122 51.22 9.38 -13.40
N ARG A 123 50.89 10.51 -12.76
CA ARG A 123 51.79 11.67 -12.65
C ARG A 123 53.05 11.37 -11.84
N LYS A 124 52.92 10.61 -10.74
CA LYS A 124 54.07 10.14 -9.94
C LYS A 124 54.98 9.24 -10.77
N HIS A 125 54.42 8.27 -11.49
CA HIS A 125 55.16 7.36 -12.37
C HIS A 125 55.89 8.09 -13.49
N LEU A 126 55.21 9.02 -14.17
CA LEU A 126 55.83 9.86 -15.20
C LEU A 126 57.00 10.70 -14.66
N THR A 127 56.85 11.24 -13.45
CA THR A 127 57.93 12.00 -12.81
C THR A 127 59.12 11.10 -12.48
N ALA A 128 58.89 9.90 -11.96
CA ALA A 128 59.96 8.93 -11.70
C ALA A 128 60.69 8.51 -12.99
N MET A 129 59.96 8.26 -14.08
CA MET A 129 60.55 7.97 -15.39
C MET A 129 61.40 9.13 -15.91
N ARG A 130 60.97 10.39 -15.72
CA ARG A 130 61.76 11.57 -16.11
C ARG A 130 63.05 11.73 -15.28
N GLN A 131 63.05 11.31 -14.02
CA GLN A 131 64.24 11.38 -13.15
C GLN A 131 65.20 10.21 -13.37
N GLN A 132 64.72 9.07 -13.88
CA GLN A 132 65.51 7.86 -14.06
C GLN A 132 66.78 8.07 -14.90
N PRO A 133 66.77 8.71 -16.09
CA PRO A 133 67.99 8.95 -16.86
C PRO A 133 69.05 9.76 -16.12
N LYS A 134 68.64 10.69 -15.25
CA LYS A 134 69.58 11.49 -14.45
C LYS A 134 70.29 10.65 -13.40
N SER A 135 69.54 9.78 -12.72
CA SER A 135 70.10 8.83 -11.75
C SER A 135 71.03 7.82 -12.42
N LEU A 136 70.65 7.32 -13.60
CA LEU A 136 71.46 6.39 -14.40
C LEU A 136 72.76 7.04 -14.84
N LYS A 137 72.74 8.23 -15.45
CA LYS A 137 73.95 8.95 -15.88
C LYS A 137 74.96 9.15 -14.76
N SER A 138 74.50 9.43 -13.54
CA SER A 138 75.38 9.57 -12.37
C SER A 138 76.12 8.26 -12.06
N LYS A 139 75.40 7.12 -12.07
CA LYS A 139 75.99 5.79 -11.84
C LYS A 139 76.87 5.33 -12.99
N GLU A 140 76.45 5.57 -14.24
CA GLU A 140 77.25 5.31 -15.44
C GLU A 140 78.57 6.08 -15.43
N SER A 141 78.55 7.36 -14.99
CA SER A 141 79.77 8.17 -14.83
C SER A 141 80.75 7.57 -13.82
N GLN A 142 80.24 7.01 -12.71
CA GLN A 142 81.07 6.35 -11.71
C GLN A 142 81.71 5.06 -12.25
N ILE A 143 80.95 4.24 -12.96
CA ILE A 143 81.45 3.02 -13.64
C ILE A 143 82.50 3.40 -14.70
N LYS A 144 82.23 4.45 -15.48
CA LYS A 144 83.17 4.98 -16.47
C LYS A 144 84.47 5.46 -15.84
N LYS A 145 84.40 6.15 -14.70
CA LYS A 145 85.59 6.60 -13.96
C LYS A 145 86.42 5.41 -13.49
N GLN A 146 85.79 4.38 -12.92
CA GLN A 146 86.47 3.14 -12.52
C GLN A 146 87.16 2.46 -13.71
N TYR A 147 86.46 2.29 -14.83
CA TYR A 147 87.04 1.73 -16.06
C TYR A 147 88.27 2.52 -16.53
N GLN A 148 88.18 3.86 -16.57
CA GLN A 148 89.29 4.72 -16.98
C GLN A 148 90.49 4.63 -16.03
N GLU A 149 90.25 4.55 -14.73
CA GLU A 149 91.31 4.37 -13.72
C GLU A 149 92.00 3.02 -13.89
N THR A 150 91.24 1.93 -14.06
CA THR A 150 91.80 0.59 -14.30
C THR A 150 92.58 0.52 -15.62
N ALA A 151 92.07 1.12 -16.70
CA ALA A 151 92.76 1.19 -17.99
C ALA A 151 94.08 1.99 -17.89
N LYS A 152 94.08 3.12 -17.15
CA LYS A 152 95.30 3.91 -16.88
C LYS A 152 96.33 3.12 -16.08
N VAL A 153 95.90 2.30 -15.12
CA VAL A 153 96.81 1.42 -14.36
C VAL A 153 97.43 0.37 -15.30
N GLN A 154 96.64 -0.26 -16.17
CA GLN A 154 97.16 -1.20 -17.18
C GLN A 154 98.16 -0.53 -18.14
N GLU A 155 97.89 0.71 -18.56
CA GLU A 155 98.79 1.52 -19.39
C GLU A 155 100.14 1.76 -18.69
N LYS A 156 100.11 2.18 -17.42
CA LYS A 156 101.32 2.43 -16.62
C LYS A 156 102.11 1.15 -16.38
N GLN A 157 101.45 0.05 -16.04
CA GLN A 157 102.07 -1.26 -15.85
C GLN A 157 102.77 -1.74 -17.13
N TYR A 158 102.12 -1.59 -18.29
CA TYR A 158 102.75 -1.93 -19.57
C TYR A 158 103.97 -1.06 -19.88
N ARG A 159 103.93 0.25 -19.59
CA ARG A 159 105.09 1.14 -19.78
C ARG A 159 106.26 0.77 -18.88
N ALA A 160 106.00 0.53 -17.59
CA ALA A 160 107.01 0.11 -16.64
C ALA A 160 107.64 -1.23 -17.06
N TRP A 161 106.81 -2.21 -17.43
CA TRP A 161 107.27 -3.51 -17.90
C TRP A 161 108.06 -3.42 -19.21
N LYS A 162 107.59 -2.60 -20.17
CA LYS A 162 108.30 -2.35 -21.43
C LYS A 162 109.69 -1.79 -21.18
N ASN A 163 109.84 -0.84 -20.27
CA ASN A 163 111.14 -0.27 -19.92
C ASN A 163 112.05 -1.34 -19.30
N HIS A 164 111.55 -2.15 -18.37
CA HIS A 164 112.32 -3.24 -17.78
C HIS A 164 112.83 -4.23 -18.83
N VAL A 165 111.99 -4.62 -19.80
CA VAL A 165 112.38 -5.53 -20.90
C VAL A 165 113.41 -4.89 -21.83
N LEU A 166 113.40 -3.56 -21.97
CA LEU A 166 114.44 -2.85 -22.71
C LEU A 166 115.81 -2.92 -22.02
N GLU A 167 115.82 -3.02 -20.70
CA GLU A 167 117.01 -3.06 -19.85
C GLU A 167 117.52 -4.49 -19.57
N SER A 168 116.63 -5.50 -19.49
CA SER A 168 116.98 -6.84 -19.00
C SER A 168 117.02 -7.94 -20.06
N VAL A 169 116.36 -7.79 -21.22
CA VAL A 169 116.23 -8.86 -22.24
C VAL A 169 117.23 -8.66 -23.39
N PRO A 170 117.97 -9.71 -23.80
CA PRO A 170 118.88 -9.67 -24.95
C PRO A 170 118.22 -9.21 -26.26
N LYS A 171 118.92 -8.38 -27.05
CA LYS A 171 118.40 -7.75 -28.28
C LYS A 171 117.80 -8.73 -29.30
N LYS A 172 118.29 -9.98 -29.36
CA LYS A 172 117.79 -11.02 -30.28
C LYS A 172 116.34 -11.47 -29.96
N GLU A 173 115.91 -11.40 -28.70
CA GLU A 173 114.61 -11.90 -28.24
C GLU A 173 113.60 -10.78 -27.94
N GLN A 174 114.10 -9.56 -27.73
CA GLN A 174 113.34 -8.38 -27.33
C GLN A 174 112.13 -8.06 -28.23
N LYS A 175 112.26 -8.25 -29.55
CA LYS A 175 111.18 -7.97 -30.52
C LYS A 175 109.95 -8.85 -30.29
N GLU A 176 110.15 -10.15 -30.10
CA GLU A 176 109.05 -11.11 -29.94
C GLU A 176 108.39 -10.98 -28.55
N VAL A 177 109.21 -10.73 -27.52
CA VAL A 177 108.74 -10.50 -26.15
C VAL A 177 107.88 -9.23 -26.06
N LEU A 178 108.31 -8.13 -26.71
CA LEU A 178 107.52 -6.89 -26.80
C LEU A 178 106.23 -7.07 -27.60
N ARG A 179 106.25 -7.85 -28.69
CA ARG A 179 105.06 -8.13 -29.51
C ARG A 179 104.01 -8.87 -28.69
N ARG A 180 104.38 -10.00 -28.06
CA ARG A 180 103.45 -10.79 -27.23
C ARG A 180 102.82 -9.96 -26.12
N MET A 181 103.59 -9.11 -25.45
CA MET A 181 103.06 -8.29 -24.37
C MET A 181 102.21 -7.11 -24.84
N LYS A 182 102.46 -6.58 -26.04
CA LYS A 182 101.56 -5.64 -26.68
C LYS A 182 100.21 -6.29 -26.98
N ASP A 183 100.23 -7.51 -27.52
CA ASP A 183 99.01 -8.28 -27.82
C ASP A 183 98.25 -8.61 -26.52
N GLU A 184 98.97 -9.00 -25.46
CA GLU A 184 98.38 -9.25 -24.14
C GLU A 184 97.79 -7.99 -23.49
N ARG A 185 98.44 -6.82 -23.63
CA ARG A 185 97.85 -5.52 -23.23
C ARG A 185 96.56 -5.25 -23.99
N MET A 186 96.55 -5.43 -25.32
CA MET A 186 95.34 -5.20 -26.11
C MET A 186 94.21 -6.13 -25.69
N ARG A 187 94.51 -7.41 -25.42
CA ARG A 187 93.53 -8.38 -24.92
C ARG A 187 92.97 -7.97 -23.56
N LYS A 188 93.81 -7.55 -22.61
CA LYS A 188 93.36 -7.04 -21.30
C LYS A 188 92.50 -5.79 -21.41
N LEU A 189 92.87 -4.85 -22.28
CA LEU A 189 92.06 -3.65 -22.54
C LEU A 189 90.72 -3.99 -23.20
N ALA A 190 90.68 -4.97 -24.11
CA ALA A 190 89.45 -5.44 -24.72
C ALA A 190 88.50 -6.09 -23.68
N ILE A 191 89.03 -6.94 -22.80
CA ILE A 191 88.26 -7.54 -21.69
C ILE A 191 87.71 -6.45 -20.77
N LEU A 192 88.52 -5.45 -20.39
CA LEU A 192 88.07 -4.32 -19.57
C LEU A 192 86.96 -3.51 -20.27
N SER A 193 87.06 -3.31 -21.59
CA SER A 193 86.01 -2.66 -22.38
C SER A 193 84.72 -3.45 -22.36
N GLU A 194 84.80 -4.76 -22.61
CA GLU A 194 83.63 -5.65 -22.59
C GLU A 194 83.00 -5.73 -21.19
N GLN A 195 83.80 -5.71 -20.12
CA GLN A 195 83.30 -5.63 -18.75
C GLN A 195 82.59 -4.31 -18.47
N TYR A 196 83.12 -3.19 -18.96
CA TYR A 196 82.46 -1.89 -18.87
C TYR A 196 81.11 -1.90 -19.60
N ASP A 197 81.07 -2.35 -20.86
CA ASP A 197 79.85 -2.38 -21.66
C ASP A 197 78.77 -3.30 -21.04
N ARG A 198 79.19 -4.47 -20.52
CA ARG A 198 78.32 -5.37 -19.74
C ARG A 198 77.78 -4.68 -18.49
N SER A 199 78.65 -4.07 -17.69
CA SER A 199 78.25 -3.41 -16.44
C SER A 199 77.25 -2.26 -16.67
N ILE A 200 77.41 -1.50 -17.75
CA ILE A 200 76.47 -0.42 -18.13
C ILE A 200 75.12 -1.01 -18.58
N THR A 201 75.14 -2.05 -19.42
CA THR A 201 73.93 -2.71 -19.90
C THR A 201 73.13 -3.33 -18.77
N GLU A 202 73.80 -4.07 -17.89
CA GLU A 202 73.18 -4.69 -16.71
C GLU A 202 72.60 -3.66 -15.75
N LEU A 203 73.33 -2.55 -15.50
CA LEU A 203 72.83 -1.46 -14.66
C LEU A 203 71.53 -0.89 -15.24
N ASN A 204 71.50 -0.59 -16.54
CA ASN A 204 70.33 -0.03 -17.22
C ASN A 204 69.15 -1.00 -17.20
N GLN A 205 69.35 -2.27 -17.58
CA GLN A 205 68.29 -3.28 -17.55
C GLN A 205 67.73 -3.46 -16.14
N LYS A 206 68.60 -3.58 -15.14
CA LYS A 206 68.19 -3.79 -13.74
C LYS A 206 67.41 -2.61 -13.17
N GLN A 207 67.83 -1.38 -13.47
CA GLN A 207 67.13 -0.18 -12.98
C GLN A 207 65.80 0.04 -13.71
N THR A 208 65.75 -0.21 -15.02
CA THR A 208 64.52 -0.11 -15.81
C THR A 208 63.49 -1.16 -15.40
N GLY A 209 63.92 -2.43 -15.27
CA GLY A 209 63.05 -3.52 -14.80
C GLY A 209 62.49 -3.24 -13.41
N LYS A 210 63.35 -2.89 -12.44
CA LYS A 210 62.89 -2.57 -11.07
C LYS A 210 61.89 -1.41 -11.01
N LEU A 211 62.10 -0.36 -11.80
CA LEU A 211 61.15 0.76 -11.85
C LEU A 211 59.82 0.30 -12.41
N SER A 212 59.83 -0.43 -13.53
CA SER A 212 58.63 -0.98 -14.16
C SER A 212 57.85 -1.88 -13.20
N ASP A 213 58.52 -2.86 -12.58
CA ASP A 213 57.91 -3.79 -11.64
C ASP A 213 57.28 -3.08 -10.44
N SER A 214 57.94 -2.03 -9.93
CA SER A 214 57.42 -1.22 -8.82
C SER A 214 56.16 -0.47 -9.24
N GLN A 215 56.17 0.18 -10.40
CA GLN A 215 55.03 0.93 -10.92
C GLN A 215 53.83 0.03 -11.21
N GLU A 216 54.06 -1.17 -11.75
CA GLU A 216 53.00 -2.14 -11.98
C GLU A 216 52.37 -2.62 -10.67
N LYS A 217 53.19 -2.93 -9.65
CA LYS A 217 52.69 -3.31 -8.32
C LYS A 217 51.84 -2.21 -7.71
N GLU A 218 52.30 -0.96 -7.74
CA GLU A 218 51.54 0.19 -7.22
C GLU A 218 50.20 0.37 -7.96
N ARG A 219 50.20 0.24 -9.29
CA ARG A 219 48.97 0.34 -10.11
C ARG A 219 47.98 -0.77 -9.75
N ASN A 220 48.45 -2.01 -9.63
CA ASN A 220 47.60 -3.14 -9.28
C ASN A 220 47.04 -3.01 -7.86
N GLN A 221 47.87 -2.58 -6.90
CA GLN A 221 47.43 -2.32 -5.54
C GLN A 221 46.37 -1.22 -5.49
N LEU A 222 46.58 -0.10 -6.18
CA LEU A 222 45.60 0.99 -6.24
C LEU A 222 44.28 0.50 -6.87
N LYS A 223 44.35 -0.27 -7.95
CA LYS A 223 43.15 -0.82 -8.60
C LYS A 223 42.34 -1.71 -7.66
N VAL A 224 43.00 -2.60 -6.93
CA VAL A 224 42.34 -3.48 -5.94
C VAL A 224 41.73 -2.66 -4.80
N GLN A 225 42.43 -1.64 -4.30
CA GLN A 225 41.92 -0.75 -3.25
C GLN A 225 40.67 0.00 -3.70
N LEU A 226 40.69 0.64 -4.87
CA LEU A 226 39.55 1.39 -5.40
C LEU A 226 38.34 0.48 -5.65
N GLN A 227 38.58 -0.76 -6.10
CA GLN A 227 37.54 -1.77 -6.28
C GLN A 227 36.90 -2.17 -4.94
N GLN A 228 37.71 -2.42 -3.90
CA GLN A 228 37.20 -2.74 -2.56
C GLN A 228 36.38 -1.58 -1.96
N GLU A 229 36.82 -0.34 -2.16
CA GLU A 229 36.06 0.85 -1.73
C GLU A 229 34.70 0.94 -2.44
N LEU A 230 34.64 0.66 -3.75
CA LEU A 230 33.40 0.63 -4.52
C LEU A 230 32.45 -0.49 -4.06
N GLU A 231 32.98 -1.68 -3.79
CA GLU A 231 32.20 -2.81 -3.26
C GLU A 231 31.61 -2.49 -1.89
N LEU A 232 32.41 -1.86 -1.00
CA LEU A 232 31.93 -1.42 0.30
C LEU A 232 30.82 -0.38 0.18
N LEU A 233 30.98 0.60 -0.72
CA LEU A 233 29.94 1.60 -1.01
C LEU A 233 28.66 0.92 -1.51
N THR A 234 28.78 -0.01 -2.46
CA THR A 234 27.64 -0.74 -3.03
C THR A 234 26.92 -1.58 -1.96
N ALA A 235 27.67 -2.23 -1.07
CA ALA A 235 27.13 -2.98 0.06
C ALA A 235 26.40 -2.07 1.06
N TYR A 236 26.95 -0.89 1.34
CA TYR A 236 26.32 0.12 2.18
C TYR A 236 24.99 0.61 1.58
N GLN A 237 25.00 1.01 0.30
CA GLN A 237 23.79 1.43 -0.42
C GLN A 237 22.71 0.35 -0.43
N SER A 238 23.10 -0.91 -0.66
CA SER A 238 22.19 -2.06 -0.60
C SER A 238 21.58 -2.26 0.79
N LYS A 239 22.37 -2.06 1.84
CA LYS A 239 21.90 -2.14 3.23
C LYS A 239 20.90 -1.03 3.55
N VAL A 240 21.21 0.22 3.17
CA VAL A 240 20.30 1.36 3.38
C VAL A 240 18.99 1.13 2.65
N LYS A 241 19.03 0.77 1.36
CA LYS A 241 17.85 0.44 0.56
C LYS A 241 16.96 -0.60 1.23
N LYS A 242 17.56 -1.73 1.66
CA LYS A 242 16.81 -2.80 2.34
C LYS A 242 16.13 -2.32 3.63
N VAL A 243 16.80 -1.48 4.42
CA VAL A 243 16.23 -0.91 5.65
C VAL A 243 15.06 0.02 5.33
N THR A 244 15.18 0.87 4.30
CA THR A 244 14.11 1.76 3.84
C THR A 244 12.90 0.95 3.35
N GLU A 245 13.12 -0.08 2.53
CA GLU A 245 12.05 -0.97 2.06
C GLU A 245 11.35 -1.69 3.23
N SER A 246 12.13 -2.19 4.20
CA SER A 246 11.58 -2.82 5.41
C SER A 246 10.80 -1.83 6.28
N GLN A 247 11.12 -0.53 6.23
CA GLN A 247 10.32 0.50 6.87
C GLN A 247 9.02 0.74 6.11
N HIS A 248 9.06 0.81 4.77
CA HIS A 248 7.87 0.99 3.95
C HIS A 248 6.85 -0.15 4.15
N GLU A 249 7.31 -1.40 4.23
CA GLU A 249 6.46 -2.55 4.52
C GLU A 249 5.77 -2.46 5.90
N ARG A 250 6.48 -1.94 6.91
CA ARG A 250 5.91 -1.76 8.26
C ARG A 250 4.86 -0.64 8.25
N GLU A 251 5.17 0.51 7.66
CA GLU A 251 4.23 1.62 7.53
C GLU A 251 2.95 1.21 6.77
N LEU A 252 3.09 0.39 5.72
CA LEU A 252 1.96 -0.15 4.97
C LEU A 252 1.07 -1.05 5.85
N LYS A 253 1.69 -2.01 6.55
CA LYS A 253 0.96 -2.91 7.48
C LYS A 253 0.26 -2.15 8.60
N ASP A 254 0.92 -1.14 9.17
CA ASP A 254 0.34 -0.31 10.22
C ASP A 254 -0.88 0.48 9.69
N LEU A 255 -0.82 0.97 8.45
CA LEU A 255 -1.96 1.63 7.81
C LEU A 255 -3.09 0.64 7.51
N GLU A 256 -2.77 -0.54 6.97
CA GLU A 256 -3.73 -1.62 6.71
C GLU A 256 -4.48 -2.01 7.98
N GLN A 257 -3.77 -2.18 9.10
CA GLN A 257 -4.37 -2.50 10.40
C GLN A 257 -5.29 -1.39 10.89
N LYS A 258 -4.87 -0.12 10.80
CA LYS A 258 -5.70 1.02 11.22
C LYS A 258 -6.97 1.15 10.39
N VAL A 259 -6.86 1.00 9.07
CA VAL A 259 -7.99 1.02 8.15
C VAL A 259 -8.93 -0.15 8.44
N SER A 260 -8.40 -1.35 8.60
CA SER A 260 -9.19 -2.54 8.90
C SER A 260 -9.94 -2.42 10.23
N LEU A 261 -9.28 -1.90 11.28
CA LEU A 261 -9.92 -1.68 12.58
C LEU A 261 -11.04 -0.65 12.47
N ARG A 262 -10.78 0.47 11.78
CA ARG A 262 -11.80 1.52 11.54
C ARG A 262 -13.00 0.95 10.79
N ARG A 263 -12.77 0.12 9.77
CA ARG A 263 -13.82 -0.55 8.99
C ARG A 263 -14.65 -1.49 9.85
N ALA A 264 -14.01 -2.34 10.66
CA ALA A 264 -14.71 -3.27 11.54
C ALA A 264 -15.58 -2.55 12.59
N MET A 265 -15.07 -1.45 13.18
CA MET A 265 -15.85 -0.64 14.11
C MET A 265 -17.05 0.04 13.44
N LEU A 266 -16.88 0.50 12.20
CA LEU A 266 -17.98 1.09 11.42
C LEU A 266 -19.05 0.03 11.12
N GLU A 267 -18.66 -1.15 10.66
CA GLU A 267 -19.57 -2.26 10.38
C GLU A 267 -20.31 -2.73 11.63
N GLN A 268 -19.62 -2.87 12.76
CA GLN A 268 -20.24 -3.20 14.04
C GLN A 268 -21.33 -2.19 14.42
N ARG A 269 -21.03 -0.89 14.30
CA ARG A 269 -22.00 0.16 14.62
C ARG A 269 -23.22 0.12 13.69
N MET A 270 -23.02 -0.09 12.39
CA MET A 270 -24.12 -0.20 11.42
C MET A 270 -25.00 -1.43 11.71
N GLU A 271 -24.39 -2.55 12.12
CA GLU A 271 -25.12 -3.76 12.55
C GLU A 271 -25.96 -3.47 13.80
N GLU A 272 -25.37 -2.84 14.83
CA GLU A 272 -26.09 -2.43 16.04
C GLU A 272 -27.28 -1.51 15.73
N GLU A 273 -27.09 -0.52 14.85
CA GLU A 273 -28.16 0.36 14.38
C GLU A 273 -29.24 -0.39 13.58
N THR A 274 -28.88 -1.42 12.83
CA THR A 274 -29.84 -2.27 12.08
C THR A 274 -30.68 -3.13 13.02
N VAL A 275 -30.04 -3.76 14.00
CA VAL A 275 -30.71 -4.56 15.05
C VAL A 275 -31.66 -3.67 15.87
N GLN A 276 -31.23 -2.45 16.22
CA GLN A 276 -32.09 -1.48 16.89
C GLN A 276 -33.30 -1.12 16.03
N LEU A 277 -33.13 -0.92 14.71
CA LEU A 277 -34.25 -0.64 13.81
C LEU A 277 -35.27 -1.78 13.81
N GLU A 278 -34.80 -3.03 13.70
CA GLU A 278 -35.68 -4.20 13.65
C GLU A 278 -36.41 -4.44 14.98
N THR A 279 -35.77 -4.11 16.10
CA THR A 279 -36.40 -4.14 17.42
C THR A 279 -37.51 -3.09 17.51
N GLU A 280 -37.22 -1.85 17.15
CA GLU A 280 -38.22 -0.76 17.09
C GLU A 280 -39.39 -1.11 16.16
N ARG A 281 -39.08 -1.68 14.98
CA ARG A 281 -40.06 -2.15 13.99
C ARG A 281 -41.01 -3.18 14.61
N SER A 282 -40.45 -4.18 15.28
CA SER A 282 -41.19 -5.25 15.93
C SER A 282 -42.08 -4.74 17.06
N ASP A 283 -41.56 -3.84 17.90
CA ASP A 283 -42.31 -3.26 19.01
C ASP A 283 -43.43 -2.34 18.52
N ARG A 284 -43.22 -1.59 17.44
CA ARG A 284 -44.27 -0.74 16.85
C ARG A 284 -45.41 -1.55 16.25
N ILE A 285 -45.08 -2.63 15.52
CA ILE A 285 -46.09 -3.57 14.98
C ILE A 285 -46.86 -4.22 16.12
N ARG A 286 -46.16 -4.72 17.15
CA ARG A 286 -46.79 -5.36 18.30
C ARG A 286 -47.74 -4.42 19.01
N GLY A 287 -47.29 -3.20 19.32
CA GLY A 287 -48.11 -2.20 19.99
C GLY A 287 -49.38 -1.84 19.21
N LEU A 288 -49.29 -1.70 17.88
CA LEU A 288 -50.48 -1.47 17.04
C LEU A 288 -51.44 -2.66 17.10
N LEU A 289 -50.94 -3.89 16.97
CA LEU A 289 -51.78 -5.08 17.01
C LEU A 289 -52.45 -5.28 18.38
N GLU A 290 -51.74 -5.00 19.47
CA GLU A 290 -52.30 -5.04 20.83
C GLU A 290 -53.42 -4.00 21.02
N GLN A 291 -53.22 -2.78 20.53
CA GLN A 291 -54.25 -1.72 20.54
C GLN A 291 -55.47 -2.14 19.73
N GLN A 292 -55.27 -2.65 18.51
CA GLN A 292 -56.34 -3.10 17.63
C GLN A 292 -57.11 -4.29 18.24
N CYS A 293 -56.41 -5.24 18.87
CA CYS A 293 -57.02 -6.36 19.58
C CYS A 293 -57.90 -5.86 20.74
N HIS A 294 -57.39 -4.93 21.55
CA HIS A 294 -58.16 -4.35 22.65
C HIS A 294 -59.39 -3.57 22.15
N GLU A 295 -59.27 -2.81 21.06
CA GLU A 295 -60.41 -2.12 20.46
C GLU A 295 -61.48 -3.10 19.95
N ILE A 296 -61.07 -4.24 19.37
CA ILE A 296 -61.99 -5.31 18.95
C ILE A 296 -62.67 -5.92 20.18
N GLU A 297 -61.94 -6.22 21.25
CA GLU A 297 -62.50 -6.76 22.49
C GLU A 297 -63.55 -5.83 23.10
N VAL A 298 -63.25 -4.53 23.20
CA VAL A 298 -64.19 -3.52 23.71
C VAL A 298 -65.41 -3.43 22.80
N PHE A 299 -65.22 -3.43 21.47
CA PHE A 299 -66.31 -3.45 20.51
C PHE A 299 -67.18 -4.71 20.67
N ASP A 300 -66.59 -5.88 20.89
CA ASP A 300 -67.33 -7.13 21.05
C ASP A 300 -68.09 -7.20 22.38
N GLN A 301 -67.50 -6.70 23.47
CA GLN A 301 -68.18 -6.56 24.76
C GLN A 301 -69.39 -5.62 24.68
N GLU A 302 -69.25 -4.46 24.02
CA GLU A 302 -70.36 -3.54 23.82
C GLU A 302 -71.46 -4.16 22.94
N SER A 303 -71.07 -4.90 21.91
CA SER A 303 -72.00 -5.64 21.05
C SER A 303 -72.83 -6.65 21.82
N LEU A 304 -72.17 -7.44 22.68
CA LEU A 304 -72.81 -8.40 23.56
C LEU A 304 -73.79 -7.72 24.53
N ARG A 305 -73.42 -6.55 25.08
CA ARG A 305 -74.30 -5.76 25.96
C ARG A 305 -75.56 -5.27 25.24
N MET A 306 -75.49 -5.02 23.93
CA MET A 306 -76.64 -4.66 23.09
C MET A 306 -77.50 -5.87 22.67
N GLY A 307 -77.14 -7.09 23.10
CA GLY A 307 -77.86 -8.32 22.76
C GLY A 307 -77.43 -8.95 21.45
N PHE A 308 -76.36 -8.45 20.81
CA PHE A 308 -75.83 -9.02 19.59
C PHE A 308 -74.70 -10.00 19.91
N SER A 309 -74.82 -11.23 19.42
CA SER A 309 -73.70 -12.18 19.48
C SER A 309 -72.59 -11.76 18.52
N THR A 310 -71.34 -11.81 18.99
CA THR A 310 -70.14 -11.55 18.18
C THR A 310 -70.17 -12.32 16.86
N VAL A 311 -70.61 -13.58 16.87
CA VAL A 311 -70.70 -14.46 15.69
C VAL A 311 -71.60 -13.87 14.61
N VAL A 312 -72.70 -13.22 15.00
CA VAL A 312 -73.68 -12.62 14.08
C VAL A 312 -73.14 -11.32 13.46
N ILE A 313 -72.27 -10.61 14.18
CA ILE A 313 -71.65 -9.37 13.70
C ILE A 313 -70.38 -9.65 12.88
N THR A 314 -69.67 -10.75 13.19
CA THR A 314 -68.50 -11.22 12.44
C THR A 314 -68.87 -12.02 11.18
N ASN A 315 -70.09 -12.54 11.08
CA ASN A 315 -70.53 -13.19 9.86
C ASN A 315 -70.58 -12.15 8.73
N TYR A 316 -69.54 -12.15 7.90
CA TYR A 316 -69.42 -11.38 6.66
C TYR A 316 -70.34 -11.90 5.53
N GLY A 317 -71.46 -12.50 5.90
CA GLY A 317 -72.46 -13.02 4.99
C GLY A 317 -73.75 -12.27 5.21
N ASP A 318 -74.21 -11.67 4.13
CA ASP A 318 -75.56 -11.17 3.90
C ASP A 318 -76.59 -12.26 4.27
N GLN A 319 -76.93 -12.39 5.55
CA GLN A 319 -78.17 -13.01 5.98
C GLN A 319 -79.14 -11.89 6.29
N VAL A 320 -79.79 -11.42 5.24
CA VAL A 320 -81.16 -10.93 5.32
C VAL A 320 -81.95 -12.00 6.09
N TYR A 321 -82.37 -11.66 7.30
CA TYR A 321 -83.22 -12.48 8.14
C TYR A 321 -84.55 -12.68 7.41
N ASP A 322 -84.72 -13.82 6.73
CA ASP A 322 -86.00 -14.26 6.18
C ASP A 322 -86.78 -15.03 7.27
N PRO A 323 -87.89 -14.50 7.83
CA PRO A 323 -88.60 -15.15 8.92
C PRO A 323 -89.56 -16.26 8.47
N HIS A 324 -89.51 -16.73 7.22
CA HIS A 324 -90.36 -17.83 6.76
C HIS A 324 -89.55 -18.92 6.07
N GLY A 325 -89.28 -19.98 6.84
CA GLY A 325 -88.73 -21.22 6.31
C GLY A 325 -89.66 -21.84 5.27
N GLN A 326 -89.17 -21.94 4.05
CA GLN A 326 -89.47 -23.03 3.11
C GLN A 326 -88.25 -23.23 2.21
N GLY A 327 -87.64 -24.40 2.33
CA GLY A 327 -86.42 -24.73 1.60
C GLY A 327 -86.69 -24.95 0.12
N ASP A 328 -85.68 -24.67 -0.70
CA ASP A 328 -85.29 -25.57 -1.78
C ASP A 328 -83.80 -25.39 -2.11
N ALA A 329 -83.22 -26.47 -2.59
CA ALA A 329 -81.80 -26.75 -2.76
C ALA A 329 -81.12 -25.95 -3.88
N GLY A 330 -79.81 -25.71 -3.73
CA GLY A 330 -78.98 -25.42 -4.89
C GLY A 330 -77.59 -24.83 -4.65
N LYS A 331 -76.59 -25.72 -4.63
CA LYS A 331 -75.26 -25.60 -5.27
C LYS A 331 -74.11 -24.82 -4.57
N HIS A 332 -73.15 -25.67 -4.18
CA HIS A 332 -71.69 -25.58 -4.31
C HIS A 332 -70.87 -24.67 -3.38
N PRO A 333 -69.76 -25.21 -2.79
CA PRO A 333 -68.86 -24.48 -1.92
C PRO A 333 -67.67 -23.89 -2.70
N PRO A 334 -66.99 -22.89 -2.12
CA PRO A 334 -65.53 -22.85 -2.17
C PRO A 334 -65.00 -22.81 -0.73
N GLN A 335 -64.40 -23.91 -0.26
CA GLN A 335 -62.94 -24.05 -0.15
C GLN A 335 -62.26 -22.89 0.58
N HIS A 336 -62.00 -23.13 1.87
CA HIS A 336 -60.87 -22.52 2.59
C HIS A 336 -59.54 -22.91 1.91
N PRO A 337 -58.46 -22.17 2.21
CA PRO A 337 -57.54 -22.75 3.19
C PRO A 337 -57.16 -21.79 4.32
N LEU A 338 -57.13 -22.35 5.52
CA LEU A 338 -56.27 -21.95 6.63
C LEU A 338 -54.80 -22.07 6.19
N HIS A 339 -53.90 -21.17 6.61
CA HIS A 339 -52.68 -21.55 7.35
C HIS A 339 -51.85 -20.31 7.77
N VAL A 340 -51.51 -20.28 9.05
CA VAL A 340 -50.35 -19.59 9.61
C VAL A 340 -49.11 -20.42 9.25
N SER A 341 -48.05 -19.84 8.68
CA SER A 341 -46.69 -20.34 8.92
C SER A 341 -45.60 -19.33 8.58
N ALA A 342 -44.59 -19.39 9.44
CA ALA A 342 -43.33 -18.69 9.45
C ALA A 342 -42.33 -19.21 8.38
N SER A 343 -41.13 -18.63 8.46
CA SER A 343 -39.85 -18.96 7.80
C SER A 343 -39.56 -18.14 6.54
N THR A 344 -38.60 -17.21 6.57
CA THR A 344 -37.12 -17.36 6.61
C THR A 344 -36.53 -17.59 5.22
N SER A 345 -35.65 -16.64 4.87
CA SER A 345 -34.41 -16.73 4.11
C SER A 345 -34.34 -16.60 2.57
N VAL A 346 -33.31 -15.81 2.21
CA VAL A 346 -32.32 -15.89 1.12
C VAL A 346 -32.68 -15.55 -0.34
N LEU A 347 -31.79 -14.69 -0.87
CA LEU A 347 -31.49 -14.36 -2.27
C LEU A 347 -31.24 -15.62 -3.13
N PRO A 348 -31.31 -15.49 -4.47
CA PRO A 348 -30.06 -15.34 -5.21
C PRO A 348 -30.09 -14.36 -6.41
N SER A 349 -28.87 -14.06 -6.82
CA SER A 349 -28.39 -13.26 -7.95
C SER A 349 -28.81 -13.75 -9.34
N GLY A 350 -28.79 -12.83 -10.33
CA GLY A 350 -28.88 -13.20 -11.75
C GLY A 350 -29.08 -12.04 -12.76
N SER A 351 -28.02 -11.27 -12.98
CA SER A 351 -27.59 -10.61 -14.23
C SER A 351 -28.49 -10.58 -15.49
N ALA A 352 -28.68 -9.38 -16.09
CA ALA A 352 -28.02 -8.91 -17.32
C ALA A 352 -28.88 -7.99 -18.22
N SER A 353 -28.18 -7.07 -18.90
CA SER A 353 -28.57 -6.17 -20.01
C SER A 353 -29.49 -4.99 -19.64
N GLY A 354 -29.21 -3.74 -19.98
CA GLY A 354 -28.27 -3.18 -20.95
C GLY A 354 -29.03 -2.17 -21.79
N PHE A 355 -29.00 -0.87 -21.45
CA PHE A 355 -29.34 0.19 -22.39
C PHE A 355 -28.53 1.46 -22.10
N SER A 356 -27.91 1.92 -23.18
CA SER A 356 -27.00 3.05 -23.29
C SER A 356 -27.78 4.31 -23.64
N GLN A 357 -27.48 5.44 -22.99
CA GLN A 357 -27.68 6.77 -23.58
C GLN A 357 -26.53 7.70 -23.19
N ASN A 358 -25.78 8.07 -24.22
CA ASN A 358 -24.85 9.20 -24.26
C ASN A 358 -25.62 10.52 -24.15
N LEU A 359 -25.02 11.55 -23.52
CA LEU A 359 -24.84 12.88 -24.14
C LEU A 359 -23.78 13.71 -23.37
N PRO A 360 -23.02 14.60 -24.03
CA PRO A 360 -21.83 15.27 -23.47
C PRO A 360 -22.01 16.79 -23.23
N ARG A 361 -21.11 17.38 -22.44
CA ARG A 361 -20.65 18.80 -22.44
C ARG A 361 -19.73 18.99 -21.22
N SER A 362 -18.81 19.93 -21.10
CA SER A 362 -17.94 20.72 -21.99
C SER A 362 -16.97 21.47 -21.06
N SER A 363 -15.75 21.67 -21.54
CA SER A 363 -14.64 22.48 -21.01
C SER A 363 -14.97 23.90 -20.48
N SER A 364 -14.24 24.31 -19.44
CA SER A 364 -13.57 25.63 -19.20
C SER A 364 -12.77 25.48 -17.90
N GLY A 365 -11.49 25.81 -17.71
CA GLY A 365 -10.62 26.80 -18.32
C GLY A 365 -10.59 28.07 -17.45
N SER A 366 -9.58 28.26 -16.59
CA SER A 366 -8.93 29.57 -16.29
C SER A 366 -7.90 29.52 -15.14
N ASN A 367 -6.72 30.07 -15.43
CA ASN A 367 -5.64 30.49 -14.52
C ASN A 367 -6.08 31.56 -13.52
N ILE A 368 -5.52 31.54 -12.29
CA ILE A 368 -5.14 32.76 -11.56
C ILE A 368 -3.78 32.57 -10.88
N ARG A 369 -3.01 33.65 -10.95
CA ARG A 369 -1.63 33.90 -10.57
C ARG A 369 -1.60 34.71 -9.26
N GLY A 370 -0.63 34.43 -8.38
CA GLY A 370 -0.03 35.45 -7.49
C GLY A 370 -0.31 35.32 -5.99
N GLY A 371 0.77 35.29 -5.20
CA GLY A 371 0.73 35.48 -3.74
C GLY A 371 1.99 34.95 -3.06
N SER A 372 2.99 35.81 -2.89
CA SER A 372 4.26 35.57 -2.20
C SER A 372 4.21 36.06 -0.75
N MET A 373 4.85 35.33 0.18
CA MET A 373 5.55 35.76 1.44
C MET A 373 5.44 34.65 2.50
N ASN A 374 6.56 33.99 2.86
CA ASN A 374 7.40 34.22 4.07
C ASN A 374 6.65 33.81 5.37
N THR A 375 7.12 32.99 6.31
CA THR A 375 8.48 32.83 6.87
C THR A 375 8.47 31.65 7.89
N GLN A 376 9.65 31.05 8.13
CA GLN A 376 10.14 30.54 9.43
C GLN A 376 9.84 29.09 9.91
N GLN A 377 10.92 28.27 9.91
CA GLN A 377 11.49 27.46 11.02
C GLN A 377 10.58 26.42 11.72
N ASN A 378 10.94 25.16 12.00
CA ASN A 378 12.21 24.45 12.17
C ASN A 378 11.90 22.94 12.05
N ASP A 379 12.80 22.15 11.44
CA ASP A 379 12.80 20.68 11.57
C ASP A 379 14.26 20.21 11.73
N PRO A 380 14.63 19.43 12.78
CA PRO A 380 16.00 18.99 12.98
C PRO A 380 16.27 17.70 12.19
N SER A 381 17.01 17.85 11.09
CA SER A 381 17.65 16.76 10.35
C SER A 381 18.69 16.03 11.20
N MET A 382 18.39 14.79 11.59
CA MET A 382 19.35 13.83 12.15
C MET A 382 20.24 13.27 11.03
N HIS A 383 21.36 13.93 10.76
CA HIS A 383 22.48 13.33 10.01
C HIS A 383 23.45 12.64 10.98
N PRO A 384 23.81 11.36 10.77
CA PRO A 384 24.96 10.76 11.43
C PRO A 384 26.24 11.11 10.66
N THR A 385 27.06 11.97 11.25
CA THR A 385 28.42 12.28 10.81
C THR A 385 29.32 11.05 10.92
N MET A 386 29.96 10.64 9.82
CA MET A 386 31.03 9.63 9.83
C MET A 386 32.30 10.20 10.51
N PRO A 387 33.01 9.41 11.34
CA PRO A 387 34.22 9.89 12.01
C PRO A 387 35.41 9.91 11.04
N TYR A 388 35.96 11.10 10.82
CA TYR A 388 37.28 11.27 10.21
C TYR A 388 38.36 10.78 11.19
N ALA A 389 39.05 9.70 10.82
CA ALA A 389 40.26 9.25 11.50
C ALA A 389 41.41 10.22 11.18
N HIS A 390 41.74 11.10 12.13
CA HIS A 390 43.00 11.84 12.10
C HIS A 390 44.15 10.94 12.57
N ARG A 391 45.10 10.70 11.66
CA ARG A 391 46.40 10.09 11.92
C ARG A 391 47.45 11.20 11.90
N SER A 392 48.08 11.47 13.04
CA SER A 392 49.37 12.18 13.21
C SER A 392 49.71 12.15 14.71
N ALA A 393 50.94 11.96 15.19
CA ALA A 393 52.23 11.81 14.56
C ALA A 393 53.16 11.12 15.57
N ARG A 394 54.14 10.37 15.06
CA ARG A 394 55.38 10.03 15.77
C ARG A 394 56.14 11.33 16.07
N ALA A 395 56.58 11.52 17.31
CA ALA A 395 57.74 12.35 17.62
C ALA A 395 58.83 11.43 18.18
N ASN A 396 59.98 11.38 17.48
CA ASN A 396 61.24 10.93 18.06
C ASN A 396 61.83 12.12 18.82
N SER A 397 62.20 11.89 20.09
CA SER A 397 63.45 12.34 20.71
C SER A 397 63.78 11.34 21.80
#